data_AF-A0A6A4H8W6-F1
#
_entry.id   AF-A0A6A4H8W6-F1
#
_cell.length_a   1.000
_cell.length_b   1.000
_cell.length_c   1.000
_cell.angle_alpha   90.00
_cell.angle_beta   90.00
_cell.angle_gamma   90.00
#
_symmetry.space_group_name_H-M   'P 1'
#
loop_
_entity.id
_entity.type
_entity.pdbx_description
1 polymer ?
#
loop_
_entity_poly.entity_id
_entity_poly.type
_entity_poly.pdbx_seq_one_letter_code
_entity_poly.pdbx_strand_id
1 'polypeptide(L)'
;MKFQDQYAPEHVKRDYTYEEDREEVIREGWAPHMTDKIILGRHEQRRYYGRIMYGREYYQINKDVLLARTSERNKIRAQKLSGSPPEIQELAKERHCQAQA
;
A
#
# COMPACT_ATOMS: atom_id res chain seq x y z
N MET A 1 -3.75 18.49 3.97
CA MET A 1 -2.82 17.48 4.50
C MET A 1 -3.17 16.15 3.86
N LYS A 2 -2.22 15.41 3.25
CA LYS A 2 -2.58 14.13 2.59
C LYS A 2 -2.82 13.08 3.69
N PHE A 3 -3.74 12.16 3.45
CA PHE A 3 -4.06 11.06 4.36
C PHE A 3 -2.80 10.25 4.75
N GLN A 4 -1.81 10.18 3.85
CA GLN A 4 -0.49 9.58 4.07
C GLN A 4 0.30 10.25 5.21
N ASP A 5 0.27 11.58 5.27
CA ASP A 5 1.01 12.36 6.26
C ASP A 5 0.38 12.24 7.66
N GLN A 6 -0.91 11.90 7.74
CA GLN A 6 -1.63 11.79 9.02
C GLN A 6 -1.39 10.46 9.72
N TYR A 7 -1.30 9.36 8.97
CA TYR A 7 -1.30 8.00 9.53
C TYR A 7 0.01 7.23 9.33
N ALA A 8 1.00 7.77 8.63
CA ALA A 8 2.31 7.13 8.55
C ALA A 8 2.98 7.05 9.94
N PRO A 9 3.69 5.95 10.27
CA PRO A 9 4.50 5.90 11.48
C PRO A 9 5.57 6.99 11.51
N GLU A 10 5.93 7.46 12.70
CA GLU A 10 6.89 8.56 12.87
C GLU A 10 8.26 8.27 12.24
N HIS A 11 8.71 7.01 12.25
CA HIS A 11 9.97 6.60 11.61
C HIS A 11 9.89 6.60 10.07
N VAL A 12 8.68 6.54 9.49
CA VAL A 12 8.43 6.67 8.04
C VAL A 12 8.29 8.15 7.66
N LYS A 13 7.83 8.99 8.60
CA LYS A 13 7.69 10.45 8.44
C LYS A 13 9.00 11.21 8.65
N ARG A 14 10.01 10.61 9.28
CA ARG A 14 11.29 11.27 9.55
C ARG A 14 12.03 11.49 8.23
N ASP A 15 12.03 12.74 7.77
CA ASP A 15 12.95 13.20 6.73
C ASP A 15 14.34 13.28 7.35
N TYR A 16 15.19 12.30 7.03
CA TYR A 16 16.62 12.42 7.31
C TYR A 16 17.22 13.45 6.36
N THR A 17 18.02 14.34 6.92
CA THR A 17 18.80 15.27 6.13
C THR A 17 19.93 14.51 5.43
N TYR A 18 20.34 14.97 4.24
CA TYR A 18 21.46 14.39 3.50
C TYR A 18 22.73 14.31 4.37
N GLU A 19 22.91 15.26 5.28
CA GLU A 19 24.02 15.31 6.25
C GLU A 19 23.98 14.19 7.29
N GLU A 20 22.80 13.86 7.85
CA GLU A 20 22.65 12.74 8.78
C GLU A 20 22.96 11.40 8.10
N ASP A 21 22.45 11.19 6.88
CA ASP A 21 22.71 9.97 6.13
C ASP A 21 24.18 9.89 5.68
N ARG A 22 24.80 11.03 5.34
CA ARG A 22 26.24 11.11 5.00
C ARG A 22 27.12 10.75 6.18
N GLU A 23 26.85 11.27 7.37
CA GLU A 23 27.59 10.92 8.58
C GLU A 23 27.43 9.44 8.94
N GLU A 24 26.25 8.87 8.76
CA GLU A 24 25.99 7.45 9.00
C GLU A 24 26.76 6.56 8.02
N VAL A 25 26.74 6.88 6.72
CA VAL A 25 27.47 6.11 5.70
C VAL A 25 28.99 6.22 5.87
N ILE A 26 29.49 7.38 6.30
CA ILE A 26 30.92 7.56 6.66
C ILE A 26 31.27 6.71 7.89
N ARG A 27 30.41 6.70 8.93
CA ARG A 27 30.61 5.92 10.16
C ARG A 27 30.63 4.41 9.90
N GLU A 28 29.86 3.95 8.93
CA GLU A 28 29.85 2.56 8.47
C GLU A 28 31.09 2.17 7.65
N GLY A 29 31.97 3.12 7.33
CA GLY A 29 33.25 2.87 6.66
C GLY A 29 33.14 2.71 5.15
N TRP A 30 32.05 3.18 4.53
CA TRP A 30 31.91 3.14 3.07
C TRP A 30 32.85 4.13 2.39
N ALA A 31 33.32 3.75 1.20
CA ALA A 31 34.21 4.60 0.42
C ALA A 31 33.50 5.92 0.04
N PRO A 32 34.17 7.09 0.15
CA PRO A 32 33.54 8.39 -0.07
C PRO A 32 32.83 8.57 -1.42
N HIS A 33 33.33 7.90 -2.47
CA HIS A 33 32.75 7.95 -3.82
C HIS A 33 31.46 7.13 -3.98
N MET A 34 31.14 6.26 -3.01
CA MET A 34 29.92 5.46 -2.96
C MET A 34 28.86 6.07 -2.06
N THR A 35 29.23 7.04 -1.21
CA THR A 35 28.37 7.65 -0.21
C THR A 35 27.06 8.16 -0.81
N ASP A 36 27.13 8.95 -1.89
CA ASP A 36 25.94 9.50 -2.54
C ASP A 36 25.01 8.43 -3.11
N LYS A 37 25.57 7.36 -3.69
CA LYS A 37 24.78 6.23 -4.22
C LYS A 37 24.07 5.47 -3.11
N ILE A 38 24.71 5.31 -1.96
CA ILE A 38 24.16 4.62 -0.80
C ILE A 38 23.03 5.45 -0.18
N ILE A 39 23.23 6.76 -0.04
CA ILE A 39 22.21 7.70 0.47
C ILE A 39 20.98 7.69 -0.44
N LEU A 40 21.17 7.82 -1.76
CA LEU A 40 20.08 7.72 -2.75
C LEU A 40 19.32 6.39 -2.65
N GLY A 41 20.05 5.27 -2.58
CA GLY A 41 19.46 3.94 -2.42
C GLY A 41 18.64 3.81 -1.13
N ARG A 42 19.15 4.33 0.00
CA ARG A 42 18.43 4.34 1.28
C ARG A 42 17.14 5.16 1.21
N HIS A 43 17.18 6.33 0.59
CA HIS A 43 15.97 7.15 0.41
C HIS A 43 14.92 6.44 -0.44
N GLU A 44 15.30 5.81 -1.55
CA GLU A 44 14.38 5.06 -2.41
C GLU A 44 13.79 3.85 -1.67
N GLN A 45 14.64 3.11 -0.94
CA GLN A 45 14.22 1.95 -0.18
C GLN A 45 13.26 2.33 0.95
N ARG A 46 13.53 3.43 1.68
CA ARG A 46 12.62 3.97 2.70
C ARG A 46 11.30 4.44 2.10
N ARG A 47 11.31 5.10 0.94
CA ARG A 47 10.06 5.45 0.21
C ARG A 47 9.27 4.22 -0.19
N TYR A 48 9.94 3.15 -0.63
CA TYR A 48 9.31 1.89 -0.99
C TYR A 48 8.70 1.17 0.22
N TYR A 49 9.46 0.99 1.29
CA TYR A 49 8.97 0.40 2.54
C TYR A 49 7.87 1.24 3.19
N GLY A 50 7.99 2.57 3.16
CA GLY A 50 6.95 3.48 3.62
C GLY A 50 5.62 3.23 2.92
N ARG A 51 5.62 3.03 1.59
CA ARG A 51 4.39 2.69 0.82
C ARG A 51 3.80 1.33 1.20
N ILE A 52 4.64 0.31 1.40
CA ILE A 52 4.19 -1.04 1.76
C ILE A 52 3.64 -1.09 3.19
N MET A 53 4.39 -0.55 4.15
CA MET A 53 4.01 -0.49 5.56
C MET A 53 2.74 0.34 5.72
N TYR A 54 2.65 1.47 5.01
CA TYR A 54 1.44 2.27 4.95
C TYR A 54 0.24 1.47 4.45
N GLY A 55 0.38 0.71 3.36
CA GLY A 55 -0.71 -0.14 2.85
C GLY A 55 -1.16 -1.20 3.86
N ARG A 56 -0.21 -1.85 4.55
CA ARG A 56 -0.48 -2.92 5.51
C ARG A 56 -1.11 -2.40 6.81
N GLU A 57 -0.52 -1.38 7.42
CA GLU A 57 -1.04 -0.80 8.67
C GLU A 57 -2.36 -0.06 8.45
N TYR A 58 -2.51 0.66 7.33
CA TYR A 58 -3.80 1.24 6.94
C TYR A 58 -4.88 0.16 6.83
N TYR A 59 -4.58 -0.93 6.11
CA TYR A 59 -5.50 -2.06 6.00
C TYR A 59 -5.82 -2.65 7.36
N GLN A 60 -4.83 -2.79 8.25
CA GLN A 60 -5.02 -3.42 9.55
C GLN A 60 -5.85 -2.55 10.51
N ILE A 61 -5.62 -1.23 10.54
CA ILE A 61 -6.39 -0.26 11.33
C ILE A 61 -7.82 -0.14 10.79
N ASN A 62 -7.98 -0.11 9.47
CA ASN A 62 -9.27 0.13 8.83
C ASN A 62 -9.97 -1.15 8.36
N LYS A 63 -9.47 -2.33 8.78
CA LYS A 63 -9.87 -3.63 8.24
C LYS A 63 -11.37 -3.80 8.31
N ASP A 64 -11.96 -3.55 9.48
CA ASP A 64 -13.38 -3.80 9.72
C ASP A 64 -14.25 -2.85 8.90
N VAL A 65 -13.85 -1.58 8.79
CA VAL A 65 -14.56 -0.58 7.96
C VAL A 65 -14.46 -0.94 6.47
N LEU A 66 -13.29 -1.36 6.01
CA LEU A 66 -13.06 -1.76 4.62
C LEU A 66 -13.83 -3.04 4.28
N LEU A 67 -13.86 -4.02 5.19
CA LEU A 67 -14.62 -5.26 5.04
C LEU A 67 -16.14 -4.98 5.06
N ALA A 68 -16.62 -4.13 5.96
CA ALA A 68 -18.03 -3.73 6.02
C ALA A 68 -18.47 -3.02 4.73
N ARG A 69 -17.68 -2.07 4.23
CA ARG A 69 -17.94 -1.37 2.95
C ARG A 69 -17.93 -2.34 1.76
N THR A 70 -16.99 -3.28 1.74
CA THR A 70 -16.90 -4.29 0.69
C THR A 70 -18.10 -5.23 0.74
N SER A 71 -18.51 -5.67 1.94
CA SER A 71 -19.70 -6.48 2.16
C SER A 71 -20.95 -5.80 1.63
N GLU A 72 -21.15 -4.52 1.96
CA GLU A 72 -22.31 -3.75 1.51
C GLU A 72 -22.34 -3.58 0.00
N ARG A 73 -21.20 -3.26 -0.62
CA ARG A 73 -21.09 -3.23 -2.09
C ARG A 73 -21.44 -4.58 -2.72
N ASN A 74 -21.00 -5.68 -2.12
CA ASN A 74 -21.29 -7.02 -2.62
C ASN A 74 -22.78 -7.35 -2.50
N LYS A 75 -23.45 -6.96 -1.42
CA LYS A 75 -24.92 -7.10 -1.28
C LYS A 75 -25.66 -6.33 -2.35
N ILE A 76 -25.31 -5.06 -2.58
CA ILE A 76 -25.91 -4.23 -3.63
C ILE A 76 -25.68 -4.86 -5.01
N ARG A 77 -24.46 -5.36 -5.26
CA ARG A 77 -24.13 -6.03 -6.53
C ARG A 77 -24.95 -7.31 -6.72
N ALA A 78 -25.13 -8.10 -5.68
CA ALA A 78 -25.94 -9.32 -5.72
C ALA A 78 -27.42 -9.00 -5.98
N GLN A 79 -27.97 -7.97 -5.32
CA GLN A 79 -29.35 -7.50 -5.57
C GLN A 79 -29.56 -7.03 -7.02
N LYS A 80 -28.59 -6.29 -7.57
CA LYS A 80 -28.63 -5.87 -8.98
C LYS A 80 -28.55 -7.07 -9.92
N LEU A 81 -27.71 -8.05 -9.61
CA LEU A 81 -27.58 -9.26 -10.42
C LEU A 81 -28.88 -10.08 -10.40
N SER A 82 -29.53 -10.23 -9.24
CA SER A 82 -30.81 -10.94 -9.13
C SER A 82 -31.95 -10.27 -9.91
N GLY A 83 -31.89 -8.95 -10.11
CA GLY A 83 -32.84 -8.22 -10.94
C GLY A 83 -32.46 -8.15 -12.42
N SER A 84 -31.31 -8.73 -12.82
CA SER A 84 -30.82 -8.72 -14.20
C SER A 84 -31.37 -9.90 -15.01
N PRO A 85 -31.42 -9.81 -16.36
CA PRO A 85 -31.80 -10.91 -17.23
C PRO A 85 -30.97 -12.20 -17.00
N PRO A 86 -31.54 -13.38 -17.25
CA PRO A 86 -30.89 -14.68 -16.98
C PRO A 86 -29.53 -14.83 -17.66
N GLU A 87 -29.38 -14.32 -18.89
CA GLU A 87 -28.12 -14.39 -19.65
C GLU A 87 -26.99 -13.63 -18.94
N ILE A 88 -27.30 -12.51 -18.29
CA ILE A 88 -26.33 -11.70 -17.54
C ILE A 88 -25.95 -12.42 -16.23
N GLN A 89 -26.90 -13.12 -15.61
CA GLN A 89 -26.64 -13.91 -14.41
C GLN A 89 -25.71 -15.10 -14.71
N GLU A 90 -25.97 -15.83 -15.80
CA GLU A 90 -25.12 -16.95 -16.22
C GLU A 90 -23.72 -16.49 -16.63
N LEU A 91 -23.60 -15.40 -17.40
CA LEU A 91 -22.29 -14.83 -17.74
C LEU A 91 -21.49 -14.39 -16.49
N ALA A 92 -22.17 -13.88 -15.46
CA ALA A 92 -21.52 -13.52 -14.21
C ALA A 92 -21.03 -14.74 -13.43
N LYS A 93 -21.77 -15.86 -13.46
CA LYS A 93 -21.34 -17.14 -12.87
C LYS A 93 -20.13 -17.71 -13.59
N GLU A 94 -20.13 -17.74 -14.92
CA GLU A 94 -19.00 -18.23 -15.71
C GLU A 94 -17.71 -17.45 -15.42
N ARG A 95 -17.80 -16.12 -15.39
CA ARG A 95 -16.66 -15.25 -15.04
C ARG A 95 -16.17 -15.47 -13.60
N HIS A 96 -17.07 -15.78 -12.67
CA HIS A 96 -16.69 -16.11 -11.30
C HIS A 96 -15.89 -17.41 -11.24
N CYS A 97 -16.36 -18.45 -11.93
CA CYS A 97 -15.65 -19.74 -12.02
C CYS A 97 -14.26 -19.58 -12.67
N GLN A 98 -14.15 -18.76 -13.73
CA GLN A 98 -12.87 -18.49 -14.39
C GLN A 98 -11.86 -17.73 -13.51
N ALA A 99 -12.33 -16.88 -12.60
CA ALA A 99 -11.46 -16.13 -11.70
C ALA A 99 -10.95 -16.97 -10.49
N GLN A 100 -11.49 -18.17 -10.29
CA GLN A 100 -11.11 -19.09 -9.21
C GLN A 100 -10.23 -20.26 -9.68
N ALA A 101 -10.08 -20.43 -11.00
CA ALA A 101 -9.21 -21.43 -11.64
C ALA A 101 -7.82 -20.86 -11.90
#